data_AF-A0A544X622-F1
#
_entry.id   AF-A0A544X622-F1
#
_cell.length_a   1.000
_cell.length_b   1.000
_cell.length_c   1.000
_cell.angle_alpha   90.00
_cell.angle_beta   90.00
_cell.angle_gamma   90.00
#
_symmetry.space_group_name_H-M   'P 1'
#
loop_
_entity.id
_entity.type
_entity.pdbx_description
1 polymer ?
#
loop_
_entity_poly.entity_id
_entity_poly.type
_entity_poly.pdbx_seq_one_letter_code
_entity_poly.pdbx_strand_id
1 'polypeptide(L)'
;HEHLWLTPPTTHTDPAHLGLTTTAHPLLGAAVTLAHDHTTVYTGTLSLTTHPWLAHHTVFTTPILPGTAYLDLALHAADHTGHTTIDELLLHAPLVLPENGGVQVQIIVTGSDRSTAEIYSRPDGDTGDWTRNATALLAKDDAGPGFDLTAWPPADAERIGLGTAYDRLTEAGLHYGPVFRGLRAAWRRGDELFAEVSLPESERAGVADFGVHPA
;
A
#
# COMPACT_ATOMS: atom_id res chain seq x y z
N HIS A 1 -26.69 -11.75 50.53
CA HIS A 1 -26.37 -12.18 49.16
C HIS A 1 -25.27 -11.28 48.66
N GLU A 2 -24.03 -11.76 48.63
CA GLU A 2 -22.92 -11.04 48.00
C GLU A 2 -22.87 -11.42 46.52
N HIS A 3 -22.88 -10.41 45.65
CA HIS A 3 -22.69 -10.57 44.23
C HIS A 3 -21.19 -10.64 43.94
N LEU A 4 -20.65 -11.86 43.87
CA LEU A 4 -19.29 -12.13 43.42
C LEU A 4 -19.26 -12.15 41.88
N TRP A 5 -19.08 -10.97 41.25
CA TRP A 5 -18.84 -10.89 39.82
C TRP A 5 -17.33 -10.93 39.54
N LEU A 6 -16.91 -11.79 38.61
CA LEU A 6 -15.60 -11.71 37.97
C LEU A 6 -15.67 -10.57 36.95
N THR A 7 -15.01 -9.45 37.23
CA THR A 7 -14.75 -8.44 36.21
C THR A 7 -13.78 -9.06 35.21
N PRO A 8 -14.19 -9.27 33.94
CA PRO A 8 -13.25 -9.78 32.94
C PRO A 8 -12.08 -8.81 32.81
N PRO A 9 -10.85 -9.30 32.57
CA PRO A 9 -9.71 -8.44 32.36
C PRO A 9 -9.99 -7.49 31.20
N THR A 10 -9.61 -6.22 31.36
CA THR A 10 -9.71 -5.22 30.30
C THR A 10 -8.81 -5.62 29.14
N THR A 11 -9.41 -6.02 28.03
CA THR A 11 -8.71 -6.24 26.76
C THR A 11 -8.52 -4.90 26.06
N HIS A 12 -7.27 -4.45 25.93
CA HIS A 12 -6.92 -3.24 25.19
C HIS A 12 -6.78 -3.55 23.70
N THR A 13 -7.73 -3.09 22.88
CA THR A 13 -7.71 -3.28 21.42
C THR A 13 -7.23 -2.05 20.66
N ASP A 14 -7.23 -0.88 21.31
CA ASP A 14 -6.66 0.35 20.75
C ASP A 14 -5.14 0.38 21.00
N PRO A 15 -4.31 0.51 19.95
CA PRO A 15 -2.86 0.64 20.08
C PRO A 15 -2.43 1.72 21.09
N ALA A 16 -3.19 2.81 21.24
CA ALA A 16 -2.91 3.87 22.19
C ALA A 16 -2.81 3.38 23.64
N HIS A 17 -3.61 2.39 24.02
CA HIS A 17 -3.57 1.80 25.36
C HIS A 17 -2.34 0.92 25.61
N LEU A 18 -1.63 0.53 24.55
CA LEU A 18 -0.37 -0.22 24.60
C LEU A 18 0.86 0.70 24.51
N GLY A 19 0.67 2.03 24.52
CA GLY A 19 1.74 3.00 24.34
C GLY A 19 2.23 3.13 22.89
N LEU A 20 1.42 2.68 21.92
CA LEU A 20 1.68 2.81 20.50
C LEU A 20 0.88 3.98 19.92
N THR A 21 1.29 4.50 18.78
CA THR A 21 0.51 5.46 17.98
C THR A 21 -0.44 4.69 17.08
N THR A 22 -1.74 4.98 17.13
CA THR A 22 -2.72 4.43 16.18
C THR A 22 -2.53 5.10 14.82
N THR A 23 -2.42 4.31 13.75
CA THR A 23 -2.28 4.82 12.38
C THR A 23 -3.64 4.91 11.71
N ALA A 24 -3.86 5.97 10.93
CA ALA A 24 -5.09 6.11 10.13
C ALA A 24 -5.06 5.25 8.85
N HIS A 25 -3.89 4.72 8.48
CA HIS A 25 -3.68 4.02 7.21
C HIS A 25 -4.43 2.67 7.16
N PRO A 26 -5.17 2.34 6.08
CA PRO A 26 -6.00 1.12 6.06
C PRO A 26 -5.23 -0.20 6.22
N LEU A 27 -3.95 -0.22 5.83
CA LEU A 27 -3.09 -1.42 5.90
C LEU A 27 -2.15 -1.47 7.10
N LEU A 28 -2.12 -0.42 7.93
CA LEU A 28 -1.26 -0.34 9.12
C LEU A 28 -2.14 -0.01 10.32
N GLY A 29 -1.97 -0.73 11.43
CA GLY A 29 -2.76 -0.51 12.63
C GLY A 29 -2.06 0.37 13.67
N ALA A 30 -0.73 0.27 13.77
CA ALA A 30 0.02 0.95 14.81
C ALA A 30 1.44 1.35 14.38
N ALA A 31 2.01 2.29 15.10
CA ALA A 31 3.40 2.69 14.98
C ALA A 31 4.05 2.91 16.36
N VAL A 32 5.38 2.77 16.43
CA VAL A 32 6.20 3.09 17.60
C VAL A 32 7.54 3.65 17.16
N THR A 33 7.97 4.73 17.79
CA THR A 33 9.32 5.28 17.62
C THR A 33 10.21 4.80 18.75
N LEU A 34 11.32 4.14 18.42
CA LEU A 34 12.25 3.58 19.38
C LEU A 34 13.07 4.68 20.04
N ALA A 35 13.17 4.61 21.37
CA ALA A 35 13.82 5.65 22.16
C ALA A 35 15.35 5.72 21.99
N HIS A 36 15.98 4.65 21.50
CA HIS A 36 17.46 4.57 21.44
C HIS A 36 18.05 5.24 20.20
N ASP A 37 17.35 5.22 19.06
CA ASP A 37 17.88 5.69 17.78
C ASP A 37 16.83 6.39 16.90
N HIS A 38 15.62 6.61 17.41
CA HIS A 38 14.50 7.21 16.68
C HIS A 38 14.02 6.42 15.46
N THR A 39 14.40 5.13 15.35
CA THR A 39 13.80 4.22 14.37
C THR A 39 12.30 4.16 14.58
N THR A 40 11.51 4.34 13.53
CA THR A 40 10.05 4.22 13.62
C THR A 40 9.60 2.92 12.97
N VAL A 41 8.87 2.12 13.73
CA VAL A 41 8.33 0.83 13.28
C VAL A 41 6.82 0.95 13.14
N TYR A 42 6.30 0.54 11.99
CA TYR A 42 4.88 0.43 11.70
C TYR A 42 4.49 -1.04 11.63
N THR A 43 3.28 -1.37 12.05
CA THR A 43 2.78 -2.75 12.04
C THR A 43 1.36 -2.82 11.50
N GLY A 44 1.05 -3.90 10.80
CA GLY A 44 -0.29 -4.20 10.30
C GLY A 44 -0.48 -5.68 10.02
N THR A 45 -1.73 -6.07 9.74
CA THR A 45 -2.07 -7.44 9.32
C THR A 45 -2.93 -7.39 8.08
N LEU A 46 -2.46 -8.03 7.01
CA LEU A 46 -3.17 -8.15 5.74
C LEU A 46 -3.90 -9.48 5.68
N SER A 47 -5.15 -9.46 5.23
CA SER A 47 -5.94 -10.67 5.01
C SER A 47 -6.98 -10.38 3.94
N LEU A 48 -7.33 -11.39 3.14
CA LEU A 48 -8.44 -11.28 2.19
C LEU A 48 -9.80 -11.18 2.88
N THR A 49 -9.90 -11.54 4.17
CA THR A 49 -11.13 -11.32 4.94
C THR A 49 -11.33 -9.85 5.31
N THR A 50 -10.26 -9.15 5.70
CA THR A 50 -10.32 -7.73 6.09
C THR A 50 -10.13 -6.78 4.92
N HIS A 51 -9.46 -7.24 3.85
CA HIS A 51 -9.19 -6.48 2.64
C HIS A 51 -9.53 -7.31 1.38
N PRO A 52 -10.82 -7.60 1.12
CA PRO A 52 -11.22 -8.49 0.03
C PRO A 52 -10.76 -8.03 -1.36
N TRP A 53 -10.62 -6.72 -1.55
CA TRP A 53 -10.17 -6.11 -2.79
C TRP A 53 -8.75 -6.54 -3.17
N LEU A 54 -7.90 -6.96 -2.23
CA LEU A 54 -6.56 -7.46 -2.53
C LEU A 54 -6.58 -8.75 -3.38
N ALA A 55 -7.66 -9.55 -3.31
CA ALA A 55 -7.82 -10.72 -4.16
C ALA A 55 -7.93 -10.36 -5.65
N HIS A 56 -8.23 -9.10 -5.96
CA HIS A 56 -8.38 -8.59 -7.33
C HIS A 56 -7.04 -8.24 -8.00
N HIS A 57 -5.91 -8.45 -7.33
CA HIS A 57 -4.58 -8.36 -7.94
C HIS A 57 -3.90 -9.74 -7.87
N THR A 58 -4.13 -10.52 -8.92
CA THR A 58 -3.69 -11.92 -8.98
C THR A 58 -2.71 -12.13 -10.13
N VAL A 59 -1.60 -12.80 -9.83
CA VAL A 59 -0.63 -13.28 -10.84
C VAL A 59 -0.76 -14.80 -10.94
N PHE A 60 -1.06 -15.28 -12.14
CA PHE A 60 -1.59 -16.60 -12.43
C PHE A 60 -2.82 -16.90 -11.57
N THR A 61 -2.66 -17.69 -10.50
CA THR A 61 -3.74 -18.05 -9.58
C THR A 61 -3.47 -17.56 -8.16
N THR A 62 -2.44 -16.74 -7.97
CA THR A 62 -1.96 -16.35 -6.65
C THR A 62 -2.22 -14.86 -6.41
N PRO A 63 -3.07 -14.51 -5.42
CA PRO A 63 -3.19 -13.15 -4.94
C PRO A 63 -1.86 -12.67 -4.37
N ILE A 64 -1.37 -11.54 -4.89
CA ILE A 64 -0.15 -10.91 -4.40
C ILE A 64 -0.42 -9.43 -4.11
N LEU A 65 0.22 -8.91 -3.08
CA LEU A 65 0.18 -7.49 -2.79
C LEU A 65 0.74 -6.70 -4.00
N PRO A 66 -0.01 -5.74 -4.58
CA PRO A 66 0.44 -4.98 -5.73
C PRO A 66 1.66 -4.11 -5.39
N GLY A 67 2.51 -3.85 -6.39
CA GLY A 67 3.69 -2.97 -6.24
C GLY A 67 3.35 -1.59 -5.66
N THR A 68 2.21 -1.04 -6.08
CA THR A 68 1.64 0.24 -5.64
C THR A 68 1.24 0.26 -4.17
N ALA A 69 0.96 -0.89 -3.54
CA ALA A 69 0.71 -0.91 -2.09
C ALA A 69 2.00 -0.69 -1.30
N TYR A 70 3.15 -1.17 -1.78
CA TYR A 70 4.43 -0.83 -1.14
C TYR A 70 4.76 0.66 -1.27
N LEU A 71 4.42 1.26 -2.41
CA LEU A 71 4.57 2.70 -2.62
C LEU A 71 3.72 3.49 -1.61
N ASP A 72 2.45 3.15 -1.48
CA ASP A 72 1.52 3.80 -0.56
C ASP A 72 1.92 3.60 0.93
N LEU A 73 2.35 2.40 1.32
CA LEU A 73 2.96 2.13 2.63
C LEU A 73 4.20 3.00 2.88
N ALA A 74 5.06 3.17 1.88
CA ALA A 74 6.23 4.03 1.97
C ALA A 74 5.87 5.52 2.02
N LEU A 75 4.82 5.96 1.30
CA LEU A 75 4.31 7.33 1.34
C LEU A 75 3.75 7.67 2.72
N HIS A 76 2.99 6.75 3.33
CA HIS A 76 2.51 6.92 4.70
C HIS A 76 3.67 7.05 5.70
N ALA A 77 4.68 6.18 5.57
CA ALA A 77 5.86 6.22 6.41
C ALA A 77 6.67 7.52 6.21
N ALA A 78 6.78 8.01 4.97
CA ALA A 78 7.39 9.28 4.63
C ALA A 78 6.67 10.46 5.30
N ASP A 79 5.35 10.58 5.10
CA ASP A 79 4.55 11.67 5.67
C ASP A 79 4.65 11.71 7.19
N HIS A 80 4.49 10.56 7.86
CA HIS A 80 4.57 10.48 9.32
C HIS A 80 5.99 10.76 9.86
N THR A 81 7.03 10.61 9.06
CA THR A 81 8.42 10.94 9.43
C THR A 81 8.90 12.29 8.85
N GLY A 82 8.02 13.07 8.22
CA GLY A 82 8.32 14.39 7.69
C GLY A 82 9.17 14.40 6.41
N HIS A 83 9.10 13.32 5.62
CA HIS A 83 9.68 13.23 4.28
C HIS A 83 8.60 13.52 3.23
N THR A 84 8.98 14.14 2.13
CA THR A 84 8.04 14.60 1.08
C THR A 84 8.16 13.81 -0.21
N THR A 85 9.25 13.05 -0.39
CA THR A 85 9.50 12.28 -1.61
C THR A 85 10.04 10.88 -1.32
N ILE A 86 9.83 10.01 -2.31
CA ILE A 86 10.46 8.69 -2.39
C ILE A 86 11.42 8.74 -3.58
N ASP A 87 12.73 8.76 -3.30
CA ASP A 87 13.80 8.79 -4.31
C ASP A 87 13.86 7.48 -5.09
N GLU A 88 13.61 6.36 -4.40
CA GLU A 88 13.73 5.01 -4.96
C GLU A 88 12.80 4.05 -4.21
N LEU A 89 12.19 3.11 -4.93
CA LEU A 89 11.47 1.97 -4.38
C LEU A 89 11.95 0.69 -5.09
N LEU A 90 12.59 -0.19 -4.32
CA LEU A 90 13.07 -1.49 -4.78
C LEU A 90 12.17 -2.60 -4.24
N LEU A 91 11.60 -3.42 -5.13
CA LEU A 91 10.82 -4.60 -4.77
C LEU A 91 11.73 -5.83 -4.83
N HIS A 92 11.89 -6.51 -3.69
CA HIS A 92 12.79 -7.66 -3.52
C HIS A 92 12.07 -8.99 -3.66
N ALA A 93 10.89 -9.13 -3.05
CA ALA A 93 10.13 -10.37 -3.01
C ALA A 93 8.62 -10.10 -2.96
N PRO A 94 7.80 -10.85 -3.71
CA PRO A 94 6.34 -10.70 -3.65
C PRO A 94 5.81 -11.11 -2.28
N LEU A 95 4.81 -10.38 -1.79
CA LEU A 95 4.01 -10.77 -0.63
C LEU A 95 2.77 -11.51 -1.14
N VAL A 96 2.73 -12.81 -0.90
CA VAL A 96 1.61 -13.68 -1.25
C VAL A 96 0.55 -13.59 -0.16
N LEU A 97 -0.71 -13.39 -0.56
CA LEU A 97 -1.84 -13.32 0.37
C LEU A 97 -2.54 -14.68 0.41
N PRO A 98 -2.56 -15.36 1.57
CA PRO A 98 -3.21 -16.65 1.69
C PRO A 98 -4.72 -16.50 1.60
N GLU A 99 -5.40 -17.53 1.09
CA GLU A 99 -6.87 -17.58 1.04
C GLU A 99 -7.50 -17.49 2.45
N ASN A 100 -6.81 -18.03 3.45
CA ASN A 100 -7.24 -18.04 4.84
C ASN A 100 -6.12 -17.56 5.75
N GLY A 101 -6.48 -16.86 6.83
CA GLY A 101 -5.53 -16.26 7.77
C GLY A 101 -5.05 -14.89 7.30
N GLY A 102 -3.91 -14.45 7.85
CA GLY A 102 -3.33 -13.15 7.54
C GLY A 102 -1.82 -13.20 7.38
N VAL A 103 -1.26 -12.06 7.01
CA VAL A 103 0.17 -11.81 6.89
C VAL A 103 0.47 -10.57 7.72
N GLN A 104 1.35 -10.71 8.70
CA GLN A 104 1.89 -9.58 9.45
C GLN A 104 2.80 -8.78 8.53
N VAL A 105 2.70 -7.46 8.58
CA VAL A 105 3.55 -6.52 7.86
C VAL A 105 4.24 -5.61 8.85
N GLN A 106 5.52 -5.35 8.61
CA GLN A 106 6.30 -4.35 9.33
C GLN A 106 6.99 -3.40 8.38
N ILE A 107 7.02 -2.13 8.74
CA ILE A 107 7.86 -1.12 8.08
C ILE A 107 8.83 -0.61 9.12
N ILE A 108 10.12 -0.62 8.80
CA ILE A 108 11.18 -0.09 9.67
C ILE A 108 11.79 1.12 8.97
N VAL A 109 11.62 2.30 9.56
CA VAL A 109 12.19 3.55 9.05
C VAL A 109 13.38 3.95 9.90
N THR A 110 14.54 4.08 9.25
CA THR A 110 15.82 4.46 9.88
C THR A 110 16.43 5.64 9.14
N GLY A 111 17.15 6.51 9.85
CA GLY A 111 17.75 7.73 9.28
C GLY A 111 17.06 9.00 9.77
N SER A 112 17.46 10.15 9.21
CA SER A 112 16.94 11.46 9.62
C SER A 112 16.50 12.34 8.44
N ASP A 113 17.44 12.75 7.58
CA ASP A 113 17.14 13.61 6.42
C ASP A 113 17.03 12.82 5.11
N ARG A 114 17.83 11.76 4.99
CA ARG A 114 17.63 10.69 4.03
C ARG A 114 17.41 9.43 4.84
N SER A 115 16.20 8.91 4.76
CA SER A 115 15.77 7.76 5.55
C SER A 115 15.54 6.56 4.64
N THR A 116 15.71 5.38 5.19
CA THR A 116 15.39 4.12 4.52
C THR A 116 14.18 3.52 5.19
N ALA A 117 13.14 3.21 4.42
CA ALA A 117 12.02 2.40 4.86
C ALA A 117 12.17 0.98 4.31
N GLU A 118 12.25 -0.01 5.19
CA GLU A 118 12.27 -1.41 4.81
C GLU A 118 10.94 -2.08 5.16
N ILE A 119 10.31 -2.71 4.16
CA ILE A 119 9.00 -3.35 4.30
C ILE A 119 9.19 -4.86 4.36
N TYR A 120 8.70 -5.46 5.44
CA TYR A 120 8.80 -6.87 5.73
C TYR A 120 7.43 -7.51 5.89
N SER A 121 7.36 -8.80 5.60
CA SER A 121 6.17 -9.59 5.88
C SER A 121 6.49 -10.98 6.44
N ARG A 122 5.52 -11.52 7.17
CA ARG A 122 5.56 -12.89 7.70
C ARG A 122 4.12 -13.43 7.84
N PRO A 123 3.85 -14.70 7.51
CA PRO A 123 2.54 -15.29 7.78
C PRO A 123 2.12 -15.11 9.25
N ASP A 124 0.85 -14.80 9.48
CA ASP A 124 0.32 -14.63 10.83
C ASP A 124 0.28 -15.97 11.57
N GLY A 125 0.62 -15.95 12.86
CA GLY A 125 0.80 -17.15 13.68
C GLY A 125 2.09 -17.94 13.43
N ASP A 126 2.93 -17.52 12.48
CA ASP A 126 4.27 -18.08 12.27
C ASP A 126 5.31 -17.36 13.15
N THR A 127 6.26 -18.12 13.69
CA THR A 127 7.41 -17.61 14.45
C THR A 127 8.71 -17.62 13.63
N GLY A 128 8.64 -18.00 12.36
CA GLY A 128 9.76 -18.01 11.42
C GLY A 128 10.28 -16.62 11.07
N ASP A 129 11.20 -16.61 10.10
CA ASP A 129 11.90 -15.41 9.65
C ASP A 129 10.99 -14.47 8.85
N TRP A 130 11.27 -13.18 8.97
CA TRP A 130 10.63 -12.15 8.16
C TRP A 130 11.22 -12.14 6.75
N THR A 131 10.36 -11.98 5.75
CA THR A 131 10.77 -11.74 4.35
C THR A 131 10.82 -10.25 4.10
N ARG A 132 11.96 -9.74 3.60
CA ARG A 132 12.03 -8.35 3.12
C ARG A 132 11.39 -8.27 1.74
N ASN A 133 10.29 -7.53 1.64
CA ASN A 133 9.55 -7.39 0.39
C ASN A 133 9.98 -6.17 -0.41
N ALA A 134 10.28 -5.06 0.26
CA ALA A 134 10.67 -3.83 -0.42
C ALA A 134 11.60 -2.95 0.44
N THR A 135 12.33 -2.06 -0.23
CA THR A 135 13.08 -0.97 0.40
C THR A 135 12.76 0.32 -0.34
N ALA A 136 12.51 1.40 0.39
CA ALA A 136 12.33 2.73 -0.14
C ALA A 136 13.35 3.71 0.45
N LEU A 137 13.84 4.63 -0.38
CA LEU A 137 14.65 5.77 0.04
C LEU A 137 13.74 7.00 0.15
N LEU A 138 13.65 7.56 1.35
CA LEU A 138 12.81 8.70 1.67
C LEU A 138 13.68 9.95 1.76
N ALA A 139 13.20 11.04 1.16
CA ALA A 139 13.90 12.31 1.14
C ALA A 139 12.95 13.49 1.39
N LYS A 140 13.56 14.65 1.68
CA LYS A 140 12.89 15.94 1.73
C LYS A 140 13.28 16.71 0.48
N ASP A 141 12.38 16.75 -0.49
CA ASP A 141 12.55 17.53 -1.71
C ASP A 141 11.27 18.33 -1.99
N ASP A 142 11.46 19.54 -2.52
CA ASP A 142 10.40 20.48 -2.89
C ASP A 142 10.11 20.43 -4.41
N ALA A 143 10.61 19.40 -5.11
CA ALA A 143 10.40 19.24 -6.53
C ALA A 143 8.90 19.15 -6.87
N GLY A 144 8.39 20.22 -7.48
CA GLY A 144 7.02 20.26 -8.01
C GLY A 144 6.83 19.32 -9.21
N PRO A 145 5.57 19.04 -9.59
CA PRO A 145 5.28 18.18 -10.73
C PRO A 145 5.93 18.72 -12.02
N GLY A 146 6.70 17.85 -12.68
CA GLY A 146 7.46 18.21 -13.89
C GLY A 146 6.64 18.32 -15.19
N PHE A 147 5.31 18.20 -15.12
CA PHE A 147 4.43 18.17 -16.29
C PHE A 147 3.18 19.04 -16.09
N ASP A 148 2.82 19.81 -17.12
CA ASP A 148 1.63 20.66 -17.11
C ASP A 148 0.37 19.84 -17.46
N LEU A 149 -0.47 19.62 -16.45
CA LEU A 149 -1.74 18.90 -16.58
C LEU A 149 -2.93 19.81 -16.93
N THR A 150 -2.73 21.11 -17.16
CA THR A 150 -3.84 22.04 -17.43
C THR A 150 -4.43 21.88 -18.83
N ALA A 151 -3.67 21.31 -19.78
CA ALA A 151 -4.14 20.96 -21.12
C ALA A 151 -4.32 19.45 -21.27
N TRP A 152 -5.58 18.98 -21.22
CA TRP A 152 -5.90 17.55 -21.27
C TRP A 152 -7.06 17.22 -22.22
N PRO A 153 -6.95 16.18 -23.08
CA PRO A 153 -5.75 15.37 -23.33
C PRO A 153 -4.63 16.21 -23.94
N PRO A 154 -3.35 15.79 -23.83
CA PRO A 154 -2.24 16.57 -24.35
C PRO A 154 -2.36 16.85 -25.85
N ALA A 155 -1.99 18.06 -26.27
CA ALA A 155 -1.97 18.43 -27.67
C ALA A 155 -1.07 17.47 -28.47
N ASP A 156 -1.50 17.20 -29.71
CA ASP A 156 -0.83 16.30 -30.66
C ASP A 156 -0.70 14.84 -30.18
N ALA A 157 -1.48 14.44 -29.17
CA ALA A 157 -1.54 13.06 -28.72
C ALA A 157 -2.69 12.29 -29.40
N GLU A 158 -2.38 11.15 -29.99
CA GLU A 158 -3.36 10.27 -30.64
C GLU A 158 -3.98 9.30 -29.63
N ARG A 159 -5.30 9.18 -29.65
CA ARG A 159 -6.01 8.29 -28.72
C ARG A 159 -5.75 6.82 -29.07
N ILE A 160 -5.43 6.03 -28.06
CA ILE A 160 -5.25 4.58 -28.14
C ILE A 160 -6.57 3.89 -27.80
N GLY A 161 -7.02 2.98 -28.66
CA GLY A 161 -8.15 2.11 -28.35
C GLY A 161 -7.77 1.09 -27.29
N LEU A 162 -8.50 1.08 -26.16
CA LEU A 162 -8.23 0.15 -25.05
C LEU A 162 -8.70 -1.30 -25.35
N GLY A 163 -9.68 -1.49 -26.24
CA GLY A 163 -10.11 -2.79 -26.74
C GLY A 163 -10.23 -3.87 -25.66
N THR A 164 -9.50 -4.97 -25.86
CA THR A 164 -9.43 -6.12 -24.96
C THR A 164 -8.16 -6.11 -24.07
N ALA A 165 -7.66 -4.92 -23.69
CA ALA A 165 -6.40 -4.79 -22.94
C ALA A 165 -6.35 -5.68 -21.69
N TYR A 166 -7.40 -5.67 -20.86
CA TYR A 166 -7.47 -6.51 -19.66
C TYR A 166 -7.62 -8.00 -19.96
N ASP A 167 -8.22 -8.37 -21.09
CA ASP A 167 -8.31 -9.78 -21.49
C ASP A 167 -6.93 -10.30 -21.91
N ARG A 168 -6.15 -9.50 -22.64
CA ARG A 168 -4.75 -9.83 -22.99
C ARG A 168 -3.86 -9.95 -21.76
N LEU A 169 -4.06 -9.09 -20.76
CA LEU A 169 -3.38 -9.21 -19.46
C LEU A 169 -3.77 -10.51 -18.76
N THR A 170 -5.06 -10.85 -18.77
CA THR A 170 -5.59 -12.11 -18.21
C THR A 170 -4.98 -13.33 -18.91
N GLU A 171 -4.89 -13.33 -20.24
CA GLU A 171 -4.24 -14.40 -21.02
C GLU A 171 -2.74 -14.54 -20.69
N ALA A 172 -2.08 -13.45 -20.32
CA ALA A 172 -0.70 -13.44 -19.83
C ALA A 172 -0.55 -13.84 -18.35
N GLY A 173 -1.66 -14.16 -17.66
CA GLY A 173 -1.68 -14.51 -16.24
C GLY A 173 -1.79 -13.33 -15.30
N LEU A 174 -2.06 -12.11 -15.78
CA LEU A 174 -2.32 -10.94 -14.93
C LEU A 174 -3.83 -10.72 -14.79
N HIS A 175 -4.37 -11.19 -13.68
CA HIS A 175 -5.79 -11.16 -13.39
C HIS A 175 -6.11 -9.94 -12.52
N TYR A 176 -6.59 -8.88 -13.17
CA TYR A 176 -7.13 -7.70 -12.51
C TYR A 176 -8.64 -7.82 -12.33
N GLY A 177 -9.10 -7.81 -11.08
CA GLY A 177 -10.51 -7.69 -10.73
C GLY A 177 -11.02 -6.24 -10.81
N PRO A 178 -12.30 -5.99 -10.51
CA PRO A 178 -12.97 -4.72 -10.84
C PRO A 178 -12.25 -3.47 -10.32
N VAL A 179 -11.74 -3.51 -9.09
CA VAL A 179 -11.06 -2.37 -8.44
C VAL A 179 -9.77 -1.95 -9.16
N PHE A 180 -9.03 -2.90 -9.74
CA PHE A 180 -7.79 -2.66 -10.50
C PHE A 180 -8.03 -2.38 -12.00
N ARG A 181 -9.29 -2.38 -12.44
CA ARG A 181 -9.66 -2.06 -13.83
C ARG A 181 -9.96 -0.57 -14.01
N GLY A 182 -9.05 0.27 -13.51
CA GLY A 182 -9.21 1.72 -13.46
C GLY A 182 -8.90 2.50 -14.75
N LEU A 183 -8.27 1.88 -15.75
CA LEU A 183 -7.88 2.55 -17.00
C LEU A 183 -9.10 2.97 -17.84
N ARG A 184 -9.27 4.27 -18.08
CA ARG A 184 -10.42 4.86 -18.79
C ARG A 184 -10.12 5.26 -20.22
N ALA A 185 -8.95 5.86 -20.43
CA ALA A 185 -8.49 6.29 -21.74
C ALA A 185 -6.97 6.35 -21.77
N ALA A 186 -6.38 6.25 -22.96
CA ALA A 186 -4.95 6.41 -23.16
C ALA A 186 -4.67 7.14 -24.48
N TRP A 187 -3.55 7.85 -24.52
CA TRP A 187 -3.06 8.57 -25.69
C TRP A 187 -1.55 8.38 -25.85
N ARG A 188 -1.06 8.51 -27.09
CA ARG A 188 0.37 8.47 -27.41
C ARG A 188 0.78 9.72 -28.18
N ARG A 189 1.94 10.27 -27.82
CA ARG A 189 2.62 11.32 -28.59
C ARG A 189 4.10 10.96 -28.70
N GLY A 190 4.53 10.53 -29.88
CA GLY A 190 5.87 9.94 -30.04
C GLY A 190 6.06 8.75 -29.10
N ASP A 191 7.02 8.86 -28.18
CA ASP A 191 7.33 7.84 -27.17
C ASP A 191 6.59 8.05 -25.82
N GLU A 192 5.87 9.17 -25.67
CA GLU A 192 5.10 9.47 -24.45
C GLU A 192 3.75 8.73 -24.45
N LEU A 193 3.39 8.19 -23.28
CA LEU A 193 2.08 7.60 -23.02
C LEU A 193 1.37 8.39 -21.94
N PHE A 194 0.11 8.75 -22.21
CA PHE A 194 -0.78 9.41 -21.28
C PHE A 194 -1.96 8.51 -20.99
N ALA A 195 -2.47 8.53 -19.76
CA ALA A 195 -3.61 7.73 -19.37
C ALA A 195 -4.53 8.49 -18.41
N GLU A 196 -5.83 8.29 -18.57
CA GLU A 196 -6.81 8.57 -17.53
C GLU A 196 -7.06 7.29 -16.74
N VAL A 197 -6.83 7.36 -15.43
CA VAL A 197 -7.04 6.26 -14.50
C VAL A 197 -7.95 6.76 -13.38
N SER A 198 -8.96 5.98 -13.04
CA SER A 198 -9.87 6.31 -11.94
C SER A 198 -10.41 5.03 -11.32
N LEU A 199 -10.48 4.98 -10.00
CA LEU A 199 -11.19 3.90 -9.31
C LEU A 199 -12.65 3.82 -9.79
N PRO A 200 -13.21 2.60 -9.90
CA PRO A 200 -14.64 2.42 -10.13
C PRO A 200 -15.46 3.15 -9.05
N GLU A 201 -16.59 3.74 -9.42
CA GLU A 201 -17.43 4.52 -8.50
C GLU A 201 -17.82 3.74 -7.23
N SER A 202 -18.08 2.43 -7.37
CA SER A 202 -18.43 1.53 -6.26
C SER A 202 -17.32 1.38 -5.22
N GLU A 203 -16.07 1.65 -5.59
CA GLU A 203 -14.87 1.44 -4.76
C GLU A 203 -14.32 2.75 -4.18
N ARG A 204 -15.04 3.88 -4.35
CA ARG A 204 -14.62 5.20 -3.86
C ARG A 204 -14.94 5.47 -2.39
N ALA A 205 -15.71 4.62 -1.72
CA ALA A 205 -15.96 4.75 -0.29
C ALA A 205 -14.80 4.11 0.49
N GLY A 206 -14.20 4.83 1.44
CA GLY A 206 -13.12 4.29 2.28
C GLY A 206 -11.71 4.40 1.70
N VAL A 207 -11.52 5.19 0.63
CA VAL A 207 -10.19 5.45 0.03
C VAL A 207 -9.44 6.62 0.65
N ALA A 208 -10.12 7.47 1.43
CA ALA A 208 -9.58 8.76 1.87
C ALA A 208 -8.36 8.63 2.80
N ASP A 209 -8.19 7.45 3.40
CA ASP A 209 -7.13 7.19 4.38
C ASP A 209 -5.84 6.63 3.71
N PHE A 210 -5.89 6.32 2.42
CA PHE A 210 -4.71 6.01 1.61
C PHE A 210 -4.06 7.28 1.10
N GLY A 211 -2.72 7.28 0.97
CA GLY A 211 -2.03 8.35 0.23
C GLY A 211 -2.35 8.24 -1.27
N VAL A 212 -2.21 7.03 -1.81
CA VAL A 212 -2.69 6.65 -3.14
C VAL A 212 -3.25 5.24 -3.05
N HIS A 213 -4.54 5.06 -3.36
CA HIS A 213 -5.12 3.72 -3.33
C HIS A 213 -4.31 2.75 -4.20
N PRO A 214 -3.98 1.55 -3.72
CA PRO A 214 -3.09 0.66 -4.47
C PRO A 214 -3.63 0.09 -5.79
N ALA A 215 -4.84 0.46 -6.23
CA ALA A 215 -5.52 -0.13 -7.40
C ALA A 215 -5.78 0.88 -8.51
#